data_AF-A0A9W6EW79-F1
#
_entry.id   AF-A0A9W6EW79-F1
#
_cell.length_a   1.000
_cell.length_b   1.000
_cell.length_c   1.000
_cell.angle_alpha   90.00
_cell.angle_beta   90.00
_cell.angle_gamma   90.00
#
_symmetry.space_group_name_H-M   'P 1'
#
loop_
_entity.id
_entity.type
_entity.pdbx_description
1 polymer ?
#
loop_
_entity_poly.entity_id
_entity_poly.type
_entity_poly.pdbx_seq_one_letter_code
_entity_poly.pdbx_strand_id
1 'polypeptide(L)'
;MVGMAIAGGSGASINDGSCMYGPLPNYLVSTGTDIVALSDQAGDFAQSCGRCYEVQCNPSSFTDGYGNHIDRTYGCNQGSVIVTVTDSCPCDYPANAYSNRRWCCGDMYHMDLSQTAFSKLADLGLGVIGIKYRTVDCPGGFVPSPRAASGDFPAGTKK
;
A
#
# COMPACT_ATOMS: atom_id res chain seq x y z
N MET A 1 -4.79 9.33 0.50
CA MET A 1 -5.89 8.39 0.78
C MET A 1 -5.34 6.98 0.83
N VAL A 2 -6.03 6.07 1.50
CA VAL A 2 -5.72 4.64 1.50
C VAL A 2 -6.93 3.88 0.99
N GLY A 3 -6.71 2.99 0.03
CA GLY A 3 -7.67 1.95 -0.34
C GLY A 3 -7.30 0.61 0.29
N MET A 4 -8.26 -0.29 0.32
CA MET A 4 -8.02 -1.68 0.65
C MET A 4 -8.06 -2.54 -0.61
N ALA A 5 -6.96 -3.23 -0.89
CA ALA A 5 -6.95 -4.44 -1.68
C ALA A 5 -7.30 -5.58 -0.75
N ILE A 6 -8.39 -6.26 -1.11
CA ILE A 6 -8.56 -7.65 -0.76
C ILE A 6 -7.46 -8.45 -1.46
N ALA A 7 -6.30 -8.56 -0.81
CA ALA A 7 -5.31 -9.57 -1.14
C ALA A 7 -5.90 -10.94 -0.75
N GLY A 8 -6.76 -11.48 -1.62
CA GLY A 8 -7.47 -12.72 -1.37
C GLY A 8 -8.08 -13.29 -2.65
N GLY A 9 -7.37 -14.22 -3.29
CA GLY A 9 -7.95 -15.08 -4.32
C GLY A 9 -6.97 -15.64 -5.35
N SER A 10 -6.28 -16.72 -4.99
CA SER A 10 -5.92 -17.88 -5.83
C SER A 10 -5.66 -17.65 -7.33
N GLY A 11 -4.39 -17.56 -7.74
CA GLY A 11 -3.97 -17.91 -9.10
C GLY A 11 -2.84 -17.08 -9.68
N ALA A 12 -1.68 -17.74 -9.88
CA ALA A 12 -0.50 -17.35 -10.67
C ALA A 12 0.44 -16.29 -10.06
N SER A 13 1.59 -16.74 -9.54
CA SER A 13 2.85 -15.96 -9.39
C SER A 13 2.87 -14.72 -8.46
N ILE A 14 1.76 -14.40 -7.78
CA ILE A 14 1.56 -13.19 -6.95
C ILE A 14 2.14 -13.30 -5.52
N ASN A 15 2.61 -14.47 -5.09
CA ASN A 15 2.93 -14.72 -3.67
C ASN A 15 4.10 -13.91 -3.12
N ASP A 16 4.92 -13.28 -3.96
CA ASP A 16 6.14 -12.58 -3.53
C ASP A 16 6.00 -11.04 -3.55
N GLY A 17 4.91 -10.52 -4.13
CA GLY A 17 4.73 -9.10 -4.43
C GLY A 17 5.77 -8.53 -5.41
N SER A 18 5.58 -7.29 -5.82
CA SER A 18 6.53 -6.58 -6.70
C SER A 18 7.89 -6.35 -6.04
N CYS A 19 8.02 -6.50 -4.73
CA CYS A 19 9.31 -6.45 -4.03
C CYS A 19 9.99 -7.83 -3.88
N MET A 20 9.39 -8.92 -4.35
CA MET A 20 9.98 -10.26 -4.34
C MET A 20 10.43 -10.75 -2.94
N TYR A 21 9.71 -10.42 -1.88
CA TYR A 21 10.05 -10.86 -0.51
C TYR A 21 9.76 -12.34 -0.25
N GLY A 22 9.20 -13.05 -1.24
CA GLY A 22 8.69 -14.40 -1.05
C GLY A 22 7.29 -14.40 -0.43
N PRO A 23 6.70 -15.59 -0.19
CA PRO A 23 5.44 -15.74 0.51
C PRO A 23 5.47 -15.06 1.88
N LEU A 24 4.46 -14.22 2.16
CA LEU A 24 4.29 -13.48 3.42
C LEU A 24 3.22 -14.14 4.31
N PRO A 25 3.31 -14.03 5.64
CA PRO A 25 4.38 -13.36 6.41
C PRO A 25 5.67 -14.20 6.49
N ASN A 26 6.83 -13.53 6.55
CA ASN A 26 8.12 -14.17 6.76
C ASN A 26 9.09 -13.23 7.52
N TYR A 27 10.32 -13.69 7.78
CA TYR A 27 11.30 -12.95 8.59
C TYR A 27 11.88 -11.70 7.93
N LEU A 28 11.75 -11.53 6.60
CA LEU A 28 12.25 -10.36 5.87
C LEU A 28 11.30 -9.16 6.01
N VAL A 29 10.03 -9.39 6.32
CA VAL A 29 9.01 -8.36 6.50
C VAL A 29 8.54 -8.38 7.95
N SER A 30 9.16 -7.54 8.75
CA SER A 30 8.96 -7.51 10.21
C SER A 30 7.58 -7.06 10.65
N THR A 31 6.84 -6.34 9.79
CA THR A 31 5.44 -5.98 10.03
C THR A 31 4.48 -7.15 9.74
N GLY A 32 5.02 -8.32 9.35
CA GLY A 32 4.25 -9.53 9.11
C GLY A 32 3.28 -9.35 7.95
N THR A 33 1.99 -9.33 8.26
CA THR A 33 0.94 -9.10 7.26
C THR A 33 0.51 -7.64 7.18
N ASP A 34 1.02 -6.74 8.03
CA ASP A 34 0.79 -5.31 7.90
C ASP A 34 1.65 -4.74 6.77
N ILE A 35 1.18 -4.91 5.55
CA ILE A 35 1.89 -4.54 4.33
C ILE A 35 1.09 -3.57 3.47
N VAL A 36 1.79 -2.87 2.59
CA VAL A 36 1.24 -1.88 1.66
C VAL A 36 1.81 -2.04 0.25
N ALA A 37 0.97 -1.81 -0.74
CA ALA A 37 1.38 -1.56 -2.12
C ALA A 37 1.33 -0.06 -2.41
N LEU A 38 2.44 0.53 -2.85
CA LEU A 38 2.47 1.95 -3.24
C LEU A 38 2.06 2.12 -4.69
N SER A 39 1.30 3.19 -4.97
CA SER A 39 1.01 3.59 -6.34
C SER A 39 2.32 3.87 -7.10
N ASP A 40 2.41 3.39 -8.34
CA ASP A 40 3.55 3.68 -9.22
C ASP A 40 3.63 5.15 -9.66
N GLN A 41 2.55 5.91 -9.46
CA GLN A 41 2.49 7.36 -9.67
C GLN A 41 2.92 8.16 -8.43
N ALA A 42 3.14 7.51 -7.29
CA ALA A 42 3.56 8.19 -6.08
C ALA A 42 5.01 8.71 -6.21
N GLY A 43 5.25 9.96 -5.81
CA GLY A 43 6.58 10.57 -5.91
C GLY A 43 7.66 9.87 -5.06
N ASP A 44 7.26 9.09 -4.06
CA ASP A 44 8.13 8.29 -3.21
C ASP A 44 8.14 6.79 -3.57
N PHE A 45 7.55 6.41 -4.71
CA PHE A 45 7.49 5.03 -5.18
C PHE A 45 8.86 4.45 -5.50
N ALA A 46 9.73 5.25 -6.13
CA ALA A 46 11.07 4.79 -6.50
C ALA A 46 11.87 4.36 -5.25
N GLN A 47 12.45 3.16 -5.30
CA GLN A 47 13.23 2.57 -4.20
C GLN A 47 12.42 2.42 -2.88
N SER A 48 11.10 2.28 -2.98
CA SER A 48 10.22 2.19 -1.81
C SER A 48 10.19 0.80 -1.15
N CYS A 49 10.54 -0.27 -1.87
CA CYS A 49 10.51 -1.63 -1.32
C CYS A 49 11.28 -1.74 0.01
N GLY A 50 10.64 -2.30 1.03
CA GLY A 50 11.21 -2.43 2.37
C GLY A 50 11.16 -1.17 3.22
N ARG A 51 10.77 -0.01 2.67
CA ARG A 51 10.50 1.18 3.50
C ARG A 51 9.26 0.92 4.35
N CYS A 52 9.26 1.54 5.53
CA CYS A 52 8.12 1.50 6.43
C CYS A 52 7.46 2.86 6.56
N TYR A 53 6.14 2.83 6.66
CA TYR A 53 5.32 4.00 6.92
C TYR A 53 4.47 3.75 8.13
N GLU A 54 4.40 4.75 9.01
CA GLU A 54 3.35 4.80 10.01
C GLU A 54 2.15 5.51 9.38
N VAL A 55 1.02 4.81 9.34
CA VAL A 55 -0.22 5.28 8.72
C VAL A 55 -1.28 5.42 9.80
N GLN A 56 -2.02 6.53 9.76
CA GLN A 56 -3.15 6.79 10.65
C GLN A 56 -4.36 7.25 9.84
N CYS A 57 -5.54 6.80 10.23
CA CYS A 57 -6.80 7.26 9.66
C CYS A 57 -6.95 8.78 9.89
N ASN A 58 -7.38 9.49 8.86
CA ASN A 58 -7.66 10.92 8.90
C ASN A 58 -9.13 11.16 8.51
N PRO A 59 -10.01 11.48 9.47
CA PRO A 59 -11.40 11.79 9.20
C PRO A 59 -11.52 12.92 8.17
N SER A 60 -11.97 12.60 6.96
CA SER A 60 -12.02 13.55 5.84
C SER A 60 -12.97 13.08 4.75
N SER A 61 -13.39 14.02 3.90
CA SER A 61 -14.17 13.74 2.70
C SER A 61 -13.31 14.09 1.48
N PHE A 62 -13.47 13.34 0.40
CA PHE A 62 -12.65 13.49 -0.80
C PHE A 62 -13.42 13.06 -2.05
N THR A 63 -12.92 13.47 -3.21
CA THR A 63 -13.50 13.11 -4.51
C THR A 63 -12.55 12.15 -5.21
N ASP A 64 -13.06 11.03 -5.73
CA ASP A 64 -12.23 10.09 -6.49
C ASP A 64 -11.89 10.59 -7.90
N GLY A 65 -11.02 9.87 -8.62
CA GLY A 65 -10.63 10.21 -10.00
C GLY A 65 -11.76 10.12 -11.04
N TYR A 66 -12.98 9.73 -10.65
CA TYR A 66 -14.17 9.75 -11.48
C TYR A 66 -15.19 10.83 -11.09
N GLY A 67 -14.85 11.69 -10.12
CA GLY A 67 -15.71 12.77 -9.67
C GLY A 67 -16.74 12.38 -8.60
N ASN A 68 -16.68 11.16 -8.04
CA ASN A 68 -17.59 10.77 -6.97
C ASN A 68 -17.11 11.32 -5.63
N HIS A 69 -17.99 12.03 -4.92
CA HIS A 69 -17.73 12.48 -3.57
C HIS A 69 -17.90 11.33 -2.57
N ILE A 70 -16.91 11.14 -1.71
CA ILE A 70 -16.84 10.08 -0.71
C ILE A 70 -16.60 10.72 0.66
N ASP A 71 -17.56 10.55 1.55
CA ASP A 71 -17.44 11.02 2.92
C ASP A 71 -16.90 9.92 3.84
N ARG A 72 -15.75 10.21 4.47
CA ARG A 72 -15.07 9.38 5.48
C ARG A 72 -14.71 10.20 6.71
N THR A 73 -15.52 11.20 7.03
CA THR A 73 -15.44 11.94 8.30
C THR A 73 -15.80 11.09 9.52
N TYR A 74 -16.39 9.93 9.28
CA TYR A 74 -16.71 8.89 10.27
C TYR A 74 -15.96 7.59 9.97
N GLY A 75 -15.90 6.69 10.96
CA GLY A 75 -15.40 5.32 10.78
C GLY A 75 -13.89 5.14 10.89
N CYS A 76 -13.16 6.18 11.31
CA CYS A 76 -11.77 6.03 11.73
C CYS A 76 -11.66 5.38 13.11
N ASN A 77 -10.82 4.36 13.22
CA ASN A 77 -10.34 3.85 14.49
C ASN A 77 -9.27 4.79 15.08
N GLN A 78 -9.08 4.73 16.40
CA GLN A 78 -7.97 5.42 17.06
C GLN A 78 -6.68 4.62 16.92
N GLY A 79 -5.59 5.30 16.60
CA GLY A 79 -4.25 4.69 16.52
C GLY A 79 -3.61 4.77 15.14
N SER A 80 -2.51 4.06 14.98
CA SER A 80 -1.73 3.98 13.74
C SER A 80 -1.27 2.53 13.51
N VAL A 81 -0.88 2.23 12.28
CA VAL A 81 -0.26 0.95 11.91
C VAL A 81 1.04 1.24 11.18
N ILE A 82 2.09 0.49 11.49
CA ILE A 82 3.33 0.52 10.72
C ILE A 82 3.25 -0.54 9.64
N VAL A 83 3.42 -0.14 8.40
CA VAL A 83 3.32 -1.01 7.22
C VAL A 83 4.62 -1.01 6.44
N THR A 84 5.00 -2.17 5.92
CA THR A 84 6.15 -2.32 5.01
C THR A 84 5.69 -2.34 3.56
N VAL A 85 6.40 -1.62 2.69
CA VAL A 85 6.17 -1.68 1.25
C VAL A 85 6.68 -3.00 0.70
N THR A 86 5.77 -3.85 0.23
CA THR A 86 6.09 -5.17 -0.33
C THR A 86 5.61 -5.35 -1.77
N ASP A 87 4.80 -4.41 -2.27
CA ASP A 87 4.21 -4.51 -3.59
C ASP A 87 3.99 -3.12 -4.22
N SER A 88 3.51 -3.08 -5.46
CA SER A 88 3.08 -1.87 -6.15
C SER A 88 1.62 -1.96 -6.58
N CYS A 89 0.95 -0.81 -6.63
CA CYS A 89 -0.33 -0.65 -7.30
C CYS A 89 -0.12 0.13 -8.61
N PRO A 90 0.02 -0.54 -9.76
CA PRO A 90 0.29 0.14 -11.02
C PRO A 90 -0.96 0.84 -11.57
N CYS A 91 -0.79 2.02 -12.18
CA CYS A 91 -1.90 2.69 -12.88
C CYS A 91 -2.50 1.80 -13.97
N ASP A 92 -1.65 1.18 -14.79
CA ASP A 92 -2.05 0.29 -15.87
C ASP A 92 -1.96 -1.17 -15.43
N TYR A 93 -3.11 -1.73 -15.04
CA TYR A 93 -3.23 -3.12 -14.65
C TYR A 93 -4.41 -3.78 -15.36
N PRO A 94 -4.20 -4.43 -16.53
CA PRO A 94 -5.28 -4.91 -17.39
C PRO A 94 -6.29 -5.82 -16.68
N ALA A 95 -5.83 -6.66 -15.74
CA ALA A 95 -6.69 -7.60 -15.01
C ALA A 95 -7.67 -6.90 -14.04
N ASN A 96 -7.40 -5.66 -13.62
CA ASN A 96 -8.28 -4.87 -12.76
C ASN A 96 -8.19 -3.37 -13.10
N ALA A 97 -8.32 -3.06 -14.40
CA ALA A 97 -8.04 -1.73 -14.94
C ALA A 97 -8.97 -0.65 -14.35
N TYR A 98 -10.24 -0.98 -14.09
CA TYR A 98 -11.20 -0.04 -13.52
C TYR A 98 -10.79 0.41 -12.10
N SER A 99 -10.45 -0.53 -11.22
CA SER A 99 -10.06 -0.20 -9.84
C SER A 99 -8.70 0.50 -9.77
N ASN A 100 -7.70 0.00 -10.52
CA ASN A 100 -6.36 0.57 -10.53
C ASN A 100 -6.36 1.99 -11.11
N ARG A 101 -7.14 2.23 -12.17
CA ARG A 101 -7.28 3.57 -12.75
C ARG A 101 -7.96 4.55 -11.78
N ARG A 102 -8.92 4.08 -10.99
CA ARG A 102 -9.60 4.89 -9.97
C ARG A 102 -8.68 5.34 -8.84
N TRP A 103 -7.90 4.40 -8.33
CA TRP A 103 -7.22 4.56 -7.05
C TRP A 103 -5.71 4.76 -7.16
N CYS A 104 -5.08 4.11 -8.13
CA CYS A 104 -3.63 4.08 -8.26
C CYS A 104 -3.10 4.94 -9.40
N CYS A 105 -3.99 5.44 -10.29
CA CYS A 105 -3.63 6.27 -11.43
C CYS A 105 -4.01 7.77 -11.31
N GLY A 106 -4.66 8.18 -10.21
CA GLY A 106 -5.33 9.49 -10.14
C GLY A 106 -4.87 10.42 -9.00
N ASP A 107 -5.03 11.72 -9.25
CA ASP A 107 -5.06 13.01 -8.51
C ASP A 107 -4.61 13.13 -7.05
N MET A 108 -4.57 12.04 -6.28
CA MET A 108 -4.24 12.03 -4.87
C MET A 108 -3.36 10.85 -4.51
N TYR A 109 -2.43 11.09 -3.60
CA TYR A 109 -1.56 10.05 -3.07
C TYR A 109 -2.34 8.83 -2.57
N HIS A 110 -1.94 7.63 -2.99
CA HIS A 110 -2.62 6.38 -2.69
C HIS A 110 -1.66 5.31 -2.13
N MET A 111 -2.10 4.68 -1.04
CA MET A 111 -1.48 3.49 -0.44
C MET A 111 -2.54 2.39 -0.40
N ASP A 112 -2.20 1.23 -0.94
CA ASP A 112 -3.10 0.08 -0.95
C ASP A 112 -2.73 -0.87 0.19
N LEU A 113 -3.52 -0.89 1.25
CA LEU A 113 -3.21 -1.66 2.46
C LEU A 113 -3.74 -3.09 2.37
N SER A 114 -2.95 -4.02 2.90
CA SER A 114 -3.47 -5.34 3.29
C SER A 114 -4.73 -5.24 4.16
N GLN A 115 -5.61 -6.22 4.06
CA GLN A 115 -6.82 -6.30 4.86
C GLN A 115 -6.52 -6.21 6.38
N THR A 116 -5.42 -6.83 6.83
CA THR A 116 -5.01 -6.77 8.24
C THR A 116 -4.60 -5.36 8.65
N ALA A 117 -3.80 -4.65 7.86
CA ALA A 117 -3.43 -3.27 8.18
C ALA A 117 -4.64 -2.34 8.11
N PHE A 118 -5.50 -2.48 7.11
CA PHE A 118 -6.69 -1.64 6.96
C PHE A 118 -7.66 -1.81 8.13
N SER A 119 -7.91 -3.06 8.58
CA SER A 119 -8.82 -3.35 9.70
C SER A 119 -8.44 -2.64 11.01
N LYS A 120 -7.15 -2.32 11.18
CA LYS A 120 -6.65 -1.57 12.34
C LYS A 120 -7.02 -0.09 12.25
N LEU A 121 -7.18 0.46 11.05
CA LEU A 121 -7.47 1.86 10.80
C LEU A 121 -8.97 2.15 10.66
N ALA A 122 -9.75 1.22 10.13
CA ALA A 122 -11.16 1.42 9.84
C ALA A 122 -11.91 0.10 9.58
N ASP A 123 -13.24 0.15 9.57
CA ASP A 123 -14.07 -0.99 9.15
C ASP A 123 -13.85 -1.32 7.68
N LEU A 124 -13.65 -2.61 7.38
CA LEU A 124 -13.36 -3.12 6.03
C LEU A 124 -14.44 -2.72 5.00
N GLY A 125 -15.70 -2.57 5.44
CA GLY A 125 -16.82 -2.17 4.59
C GLY A 125 -16.73 -0.75 4.05
N LEU A 126 -15.87 0.11 4.60
CA LEU A 126 -15.63 1.45 4.06
C LEU A 126 -14.82 1.43 2.76
N GLY A 127 -13.98 0.41 2.55
CA GLY A 127 -13.17 0.17 1.35
C GLY A 127 -12.05 1.19 1.08
N VAL A 128 -12.26 2.47 1.40
CA VAL A 128 -11.30 3.57 1.22
C VAL A 128 -11.47 4.57 2.37
N ILE A 129 -10.36 5.12 2.87
CA ILE A 129 -10.33 6.13 3.93
C ILE A 129 -9.33 7.24 3.63
N GLY A 130 -9.55 8.40 4.26
CA GLY A 130 -8.53 9.43 4.35
C GLY A 130 -7.44 8.99 5.31
N ILE A 131 -6.20 9.35 5.02
CA ILE A 131 -5.06 9.05 5.89
C ILE A 131 -4.09 10.21 5.98
N LYS A 132 -3.29 10.18 7.03
CA LYS A 132 -2.00 10.84 7.13
C LYS A 132 -0.94 9.78 7.38
N TYR A 133 0.26 10.00 6.87
CA TYR A 133 1.34 9.04 7.00
C TYR A 133 2.67 9.76 7.15
N ARG A 134 3.67 9.02 7.65
CA ARG A 134 5.08 9.45 7.68
C ARG A 134 5.98 8.24 7.50
N THR A 135 7.15 8.45 6.91
CA THR A 135 8.21 7.44 6.87
C THR A 135 8.73 7.20 8.29
N VAL A 136 8.98 5.94 8.64
CA VAL A 136 9.54 5.52 9.93
C VAL A 136 10.55 4.40 9.73
N ASP A 137 11.38 4.16 10.73
CA ASP A 137 12.20 2.95 10.77
C ASP A 137 11.31 1.72 10.88
N CYS A 138 11.64 0.68 10.11
CA CYS A 138 10.94 -0.59 10.21
C CYS A 138 11.18 -1.24 11.57
N PRO A 139 10.16 -1.88 12.18
CA PRO A 139 10.36 -2.75 13.34
C PRO A 139 11.45 -3.77 13.02
N GLY A 140 12.42 -3.99 13.90
CA GLY A 140 13.52 -4.93 13.61
C GLY A 140 14.50 -4.49 12.50
N GLY A 141 14.36 -3.29 11.95
CA GLY A 141 15.27 -2.69 10.97
C GLY A 141 14.85 -2.87 9.52
N PHE A 142 15.47 -2.08 8.64
CA PHE A 142 15.26 -2.16 7.20
C PHE A 142 15.88 -3.44 6.63
N VAL A 143 15.07 -4.20 5.88
CA VAL A 143 15.52 -5.34 5.10
C VAL A 143 15.38 -4.98 3.62
N PRO A 144 16.45 -5.05 2.81
CA PRO A 144 16.36 -4.76 1.39
C PRO A 144 15.56 -5.83 0.66
N SER A 145 14.82 -5.39 -0.36
CA SER A 145 14.08 -6.28 -1.25
C SER A 145 15.02 -7.24 -2.00
N PRO A 146 14.68 -8.53 -2.12
CA PRO A 146 15.41 -9.49 -2.95
C PRO A 146 15.34 -9.20 -4.46
N ARG A 147 14.50 -8.26 -4.89
CA ARG A 147 14.33 -7.89 -6.30
C ARG A 147 15.60 -7.24 -6.85
N ALA A 148 16.08 -7.75 -7.98
CA ALA A 148 17.17 -7.12 -8.73
C ALA A 148 16.73 -5.76 -9.31
N ALA A 149 17.67 -4.81 -9.44
CA ALA A 149 17.39 -3.51 -10.04
C ALA A 149 16.95 -3.68 -11.50
N SER A 150 15.79 -3.14 -11.85
CA SER A 150 15.28 -3.12 -13.22
C SER A 150 14.89 -1.69 -13.64
N GLY A 151 14.81 -1.43 -14.94
CA GLY A 151 14.34 -0.15 -15.47
C GLY A 151 12.92 0.19 -15.02
N ASP A 152 12.05 -0.82 -14.91
CA ASP A 152 10.64 -0.68 -14.52
C ASP A 152 10.43 -0.56 -13.00
N PHE A 153 11.51 -0.79 -12.23
CA PHE A 153 11.50 -0.80 -10.77
C PHE A 153 12.95 -0.64 -10.32
N PRO A 154 13.41 0.60 -10.11
CA PRO A 154 14.76 0.81 -9.64
C PRO A 154 14.86 0.10 -8.30
N ALA A 155 15.59 -1.01 -8.23
CA ALA A 155 15.69 -1.75 -6.97
C ALA A 155 16.19 -0.80 -5.90
N GLY A 156 15.82 -1.12 -4.67
CA GLY A 156 16.38 -0.52 -3.47
C GLY A 156 17.90 -0.63 -3.51
N THR A 157 18.54 0.37 -4.10
CA THR A 157 19.97 0.57 -4.05
C THR A 157 20.23 1.56 -2.95
N LYS A 158 20.84 1.02 -1.90
CA LYS A 158 21.47 1.70 -0.77
C LYS A 158 21.86 3.15 -1.09
N LYS A 159 21.32 4.10 -0.34
CA LYS A 159 22.07 4.93 0.61
C LYS A 159 21.14 5.81 1.42
#